data_AF-A0A544Z9A3-F1
#
_entry.id   AF-A0A544Z9A3-F1
#
_cell.length_a   1.000
_cell.length_b   1.000
_cell.length_c   1.000
_cell.angle_alpha   90.00
_cell.angle_beta   90.00
_cell.angle_gamma   90.00
#
_symmetry.space_group_name_H-M   'P 1'
#
loop_
_entity.id
_entity.type
_entity.pdbx_description
1 polymer ?
#
loop_
_entity_poly.entity_id
_entity_poly.type
_entity_poly.pdbx_seq_one_letter_code
_entity_poly.pdbx_strand_id
1 'polypeptide(L)'
;MALSAPGTPPVSHQTGVGNVVTSGMVEGQVRGLQERSEQHGESESESIWSFRLERYDQEGNRVMLVPVEMRGRSIEGSINDGDWIRARGSLRSGTLRLSELQNLSTGAIVRAKGIPKAVLIVGIVLFVAVVAWIVFIAVLAIIQSPAGVVLPPSVR
;
A
#
# COMPACT_ATOMS: atom_id res chain seq x y z
N MET A 1 25.88 -45.21 -31.83
CA MET A 1 25.87 -43.77 -32.13
C MET A 1 24.41 -43.33 -32.21
N ALA A 2 23.88 -42.73 -31.14
CA ALA A 2 22.57 -42.07 -31.13
C ALA A 2 22.65 -40.96 -30.06
N LEU A 3 22.44 -39.73 -30.51
CA LEU A 3 22.62 -38.47 -29.79
C LEU A 3 21.28 -38.10 -29.13
N SER A 4 21.19 -38.18 -27.80
CA SER A 4 20.01 -37.70 -27.06
C SER A 4 20.06 -36.18 -26.94
N ALA A 5 19.04 -35.50 -27.49
CA ALA A 5 18.85 -34.06 -27.33
C ALA A 5 18.28 -33.72 -25.93
N PRO A 6 18.69 -32.62 -25.29
CA PRO A 6 18.14 -32.19 -24.01
C PRO A 6 16.74 -31.60 -24.19
N GLY A 7 15.79 -32.09 -23.39
CA GLY A 7 14.40 -31.64 -23.38
C GLY A 7 14.27 -30.15 -23.04
N THR A 8 13.49 -29.44 -23.85
CA THR A 8 13.06 -28.07 -23.57
C THR A 8 12.05 -28.11 -22.40
N PRO A 9 12.20 -27.27 -21.36
CA PRO A 9 11.17 -27.16 -20.34
C PRO A 9 9.89 -26.52 -20.93
N PRO A 10 8.70 -26.91 -20.46
CA PRO A 10 7.44 -26.47 -21.03
C PRO A 10 7.20 -24.98 -20.75
N VAL A 11 7.00 -24.18 -21.80
CA VAL A 11 6.49 -22.82 -21.70
C VAL A 11 5.00 -22.90 -21.36
N SER A 12 4.65 -22.74 -20.09
CA SER A 12 3.27 -22.60 -19.64
C SER A 12 2.72 -21.22 -20.03
N HIS A 13 2.07 -21.15 -21.18
CA HIS A 13 1.16 -20.07 -21.53
C HIS A 13 -0.12 -20.19 -20.68
N GLN A 14 -0.26 -19.39 -19.62
CA GLN A 14 -1.53 -19.19 -18.94
C GLN A 14 -2.19 -17.90 -19.43
N THR A 15 -3.09 -18.07 -20.39
CA THR A 15 -4.09 -17.08 -20.80
C THR A 15 -5.22 -17.14 -19.78
N GLY A 16 -5.38 -16.10 -18.96
CA GLY A 16 -6.45 -15.98 -17.97
C GLY A 16 -6.84 -14.53 -17.76
N VAL A 17 -7.97 -14.13 -18.35
CA VAL A 17 -8.61 -12.82 -18.14
C VAL A 17 -9.23 -12.82 -16.75
N GLY A 18 -8.55 -12.13 -15.84
CA GLY A 18 -8.87 -11.93 -14.44
C GLY A 18 -7.64 -11.26 -13.85
N ASN A 19 -7.80 -10.32 -12.93
CA ASN A 19 -6.70 -9.50 -12.42
C ASN A 19 -5.71 -10.38 -11.63
N VAL A 20 -4.80 -11.10 -12.30
CA VAL A 20 -3.79 -11.95 -11.69
C VAL A 20 -2.76 -11.02 -11.08
N VAL A 21 -2.95 -10.72 -9.81
CA VAL A 21 -1.92 -10.09 -8.99
C VAL A 21 -0.84 -11.13 -8.76
N THR A 22 0.12 -11.24 -9.69
CA THR A 22 1.25 -12.16 -9.55
C THR A 22 2.10 -11.69 -8.39
N SER A 23 2.00 -12.36 -7.24
CA SER A 23 2.90 -12.14 -6.12
C SER A 23 4.24 -12.79 -6.44
N GLY A 24 5.31 -12.00 -6.50
CA GLY A 24 6.64 -12.47 -6.84
C GLY A 24 7.65 -12.13 -5.76
N MET A 25 8.60 -13.03 -5.53
CA MET A 25 9.86 -12.71 -4.86
C MET A 25 10.92 -12.51 -5.94
N VAL A 26 11.68 -11.44 -5.84
CA VAL A 26 12.78 -11.15 -6.76
C VAL A 26 14.01 -10.70 -5.97
N GLU A 27 15.16 -11.16 -6.42
CA GLU A 27 16.47 -10.72 -5.93
C GLU A 27 17.23 -10.08 -7.08
N GLY A 28 17.98 -9.03 -6.78
CA GLY A 28 18.76 -8.31 -7.77
C GLY A 28 19.48 -7.11 -7.20
N GLN A 29 20.22 -6.42 -8.06
CA GLN A 29 20.95 -5.20 -7.72
C GLN A 29 20.10 -3.96 -8.02
N VAL A 30 20.06 -3.01 -7.09
CA VAL A 30 19.34 -1.74 -7.23
C VAL A 30 20.04 -0.85 -8.26
N ARG A 31 19.26 -0.25 -9.16
CA ARG A 31 19.71 0.78 -10.12
C ARG A 31 18.71 1.91 -10.26
N GLY A 32 19.23 3.12 -10.35
CA GLY A 32 18.47 4.33 -10.61
C GLY A 32 17.46 4.62 -9.51
N LEU A 33 17.88 4.48 -8.25
CA LEU A 33 17.03 4.85 -7.11
C LEU A 33 16.63 6.33 -7.19
N GLN A 34 15.33 6.55 -7.19
CA GLN A 34 14.72 7.86 -7.13
C GLN A 34 13.75 7.92 -5.96
N GLU A 35 13.98 8.87 -5.06
CA GLU A 35 13.10 9.17 -3.94
C GLU A 35 12.32 10.45 -4.23
N ARG A 36 11.00 10.40 -4.07
CA ARG A 36 10.14 11.57 -4.23
C ARG A 36 9.02 11.56 -3.22
N SER A 37 8.50 12.76 -2.94
CA SER A 37 7.28 12.95 -2.17
C SER A 37 6.21 13.52 -3.10
N GLU A 38 5.05 12.87 -3.14
CA GLU A 38 3.88 13.35 -3.88
C GLU A 38 2.83 13.83 -2.87
N GLN A 39 2.22 14.98 -3.14
CA GLN A 39 1.11 15.50 -2.34
C GLN A 39 -0.21 15.13 -3.03
N HIS A 40 -1.04 14.35 -2.35
CA HIS A 40 -2.42 14.04 -2.73
C HIS A 40 -3.37 14.96 -1.95
N GLY A 41 -3.99 15.91 -2.66
CA GLY A 41 -4.90 16.87 -2.05
C GLY A 41 -4.22 17.83 -1.07
N GLU A 42 -4.99 18.41 -0.15
CA GLU A 42 -4.53 19.52 0.69
C GLU A 42 -3.63 19.08 1.86
N SER A 43 -3.62 17.79 2.24
CA SER A 43 -2.97 17.33 3.48
C SER A 43 -2.34 15.94 3.47
N GLU A 44 -2.41 15.17 2.37
CA GLU A 44 -1.80 13.83 2.33
C GLU A 44 -0.49 13.86 1.53
N SER A 45 0.64 13.59 2.19
CA SER A 45 1.92 13.38 1.52
C SER A 45 2.26 11.88 1.47
N GLU A 46 2.72 11.42 0.32
CA GLU A 46 3.13 10.04 0.07
C GLU A 46 4.58 10.02 -0.40
N SER A 47 5.44 9.30 0.32
CA SER A 47 6.80 8.97 -0.11
C SER A 47 6.76 7.83 -1.12
N ILE A 48 7.45 8.03 -2.24
CA ILE A 48 7.54 7.06 -3.32
C ILE A 48 9.02 6.84 -3.64
N TRP A 49 9.46 5.60 -3.55
CA TRP A 49 10.75 5.17 -4.07
C TRP A 49 10.53 4.35 -5.33
N SER A 50 11.18 4.76 -6.41
CA SER A 50 11.17 4.06 -7.69
C SER A 50 12.59 3.69 -8.09
N PHE A 51 12.78 2.45 -8.53
CA PHE A 51 14.07 1.95 -8.96
C PHE A 51 13.89 0.73 -9.87
N ARG A 52 14.99 0.19 -10.37
CA ARG A 52 15.00 -1.04 -11.16
C ARG A 52 15.88 -2.08 -10.48
N LEU A 53 15.43 -3.34 -10.51
CA LEU A 53 16.24 -4.48 -10.09
C LEU A 53 16.87 -5.13 -11.31
N GLU A 54 18.21 -5.15 -11.31
CA GLU A 54 19.02 -5.92 -12.24
C GLU A 54 19.17 -7.34 -11.73
N ARG A 55 18.62 -8.29 -12.49
CA ARG A 55 18.83 -9.72 -12.24
C ARG A 55 19.97 -10.23 -13.10
N TYR A 56 20.75 -11.12 -12.50
CA TYR A 56 21.85 -11.82 -13.15
C TYR A 56 21.56 -13.33 -13.18
N ASP A 57 22.00 -14.02 -14.22
CA ASP A 57 22.04 -15.48 -14.25
C ASP A 57 23.28 -16.02 -13.51
N GLN A 58 23.46 -17.34 -13.53
CA GLN A 58 24.59 -18.01 -12.89
C GLN A 58 25.94 -17.69 -13.55
N GLU A 59 25.92 -17.18 -14.78
CA GLU A 59 27.11 -16.80 -15.56
C GLU A 59 27.46 -15.32 -15.33
N GLY A 60 26.65 -14.59 -14.55
CA GLY A 60 26.84 -13.17 -14.28
C GLY A 60 26.32 -12.27 -15.40
N ASN A 61 25.57 -12.80 -16.36
CA ASN A 61 24.96 -12.00 -17.40
C ASN A 61 23.66 -11.38 -16.89
N ARG A 62 23.41 -10.13 -17.26
CA ARG A 62 22.17 -9.42 -16.94
C ARG A 62 21.00 -10.01 -17.73
N VAL A 63 20.05 -10.62 -17.05
CA VAL A 63 18.92 -11.33 -17.68
C VAL A 63 17.60 -10.57 -17.63
N MET A 64 17.40 -9.69 -16.65
CA MET A 64 16.11 -8.99 -16.53
C MET A 64 16.25 -7.68 -15.77
N LEU A 65 15.45 -6.69 -16.17
CA LEU A 65 15.29 -5.42 -15.49
C LEU A 65 13.86 -5.31 -14.97
N VAL A 66 13.68 -5.37 -13.65
CA VAL A 66 12.34 -5.32 -13.04
C VAL A 66 12.11 -3.92 -12.47
N PRO A 67 11.15 -3.12 -12.98
CA PRO A 67 10.81 -1.86 -12.36
C PRO A 67 10.11 -2.11 -11.03
N VAL A 68 10.52 -1.38 -10.00
CA VAL A 68 10.01 -1.50 -8.63
C VAL A 68 9.51 -0.14 -8.16
N GLU A 69 8.39 -0.16 -7.46
CA GLU A 69 7.82 1.02 -6.79
C GLU A 69 7.44 0.65 -5.36
N MET A 70 7.92 1.43 -4.41
CA MET A 70 7.56 1.36 -3.00
C MET A 70 6.86 2.65 -2.62
N ARG A 71 5.71 2.56 -1.94
CA ARG A 71 4.88 3.71 -1.57
C ARG A 71 4.43 3.61 -0.12
N GLY A 72 4.45 4.74 0.59
CA GLY A 72 3.88 4.88 1.93
C GLY A 72 3.95 6.32 2.41
N ARG A 73 3.28 6.65 3.53
CA ARG A 73 3.38 7.99 4.13
C ARG A 73 4.81 8.31 4.58
N SER A 74 5.56 7.29 4.96
CA SER A 74 7.00 7.34 5.14
C SER A 74 7.61 6.01 4.76
N ILE A 75 8.88 6.02 4.37
CA ILE A 75 9.69 4.82 4.13
C ILE A 75 10.85 4.84 5.13
N GLU A 76 11.05 3.72 5.83
CA GLU A 76 12.08 3.56 6.85
C GLU A 76 13.16 2.60 6.37
N GLY A 77 14.41 2.93 6.71
CA GLY A 77 15.60 2.22 6.24
C GLY A 77 16.24 2.94 5.05
N SER A 78 17.25 2.31 4.45
CA SER A 78 17.95 2.85 3.30
C SER A 78 18.39 1.74 2.34
N ILE A 79 18.38 2.07 1.06
CA ILE A 79 19.02 1.31 -0.02
C ILE A 79 19.78 2.31 -0.88
N ASN A 80 20.81 1.85 -1.57
CA ASN A 80 21.57 2.65 -2.51
C ASN A 80 21.69 1.92 -3.84
N ASP A 81 21.99 2.66 -4.91
CA ASP A 81 22.38 2.04 -6.17
C ASP A 81 23.59 1.12 -5.96
N GLY A 82 23.50 -0.09 -6.53
CA GLY A 82 24.50 -1.13 -6.33
C GLY A 82 24.21 -2.10 -5.18
N ASP A 83 23.24 -1.81 -4.30
CA ASP A 83 22.87 -2.74 -3.24
C ASP A 83 22.16 -3.97 -3.80
N TRP A 84 22.50 -5.14 -3.25
CA TRP A 84 21.75 -6.37 -3.48
C TRP A 84 20.56 -6.38 -2.54
N ILE A 85 19.38 -6.65 -3.08
CA ILE A 85 18.16 -6.71 -2.26
C ILE A 85 17.34 -7.95 -2.60
N ARG A 86 16.50 -8.35 -1.65
CA ARG A 86 15.38 -9.28 -1.83
C ARG A 86 14.08 -8.51 -1.65
N ALA A 87 13.29 -8.44 -2.70
CA ALA A 87 12.01 -7.77 -2.73
C ALA A 87 10.87 -8.79 -2.87
N ARG A 88 9.79 -8.59 -2.12
CA ARG A 88 8.55 -9.36 -2.27
C ARG A 88 7.40 -8.39 -2.46
N GLY A 89 6.63 -8.61 -3.52
CA GLY A 89 5.56 -7.69 -3.87
C GLY A 89 4.56 -8.28 -4.84
N SER A 90 3.64 -7.42 -5.26
CA SER A 90 2.67 -7.71 -6.30
C SER A 90 3.05 -7.02 -7.60
N LEU A 91 3.09 -7.75 -8.70
CA LEU A 91 3.22 -7.14 -10.03
C LEU A 91 1.90 -6.43 -10.39
N ARG A 92 1.98 -5.14 -10.73
CA ARG A 92 0.84 -4.34 -11.22
C ARG A 92 1.28 -3.51 -12.42
N SER A 93 0.63 -3.70 -13.56
CA SER A 93 0.93 -2.98 -14.81
C SER A 93 2.42 -3.00 -15.19
N GLY A 94 3.09 -4.13 -14.97
CA GLY A 94 4.52 -4.29 -15.26
C GLY A 94 5.47 -3.81 -14.16
N THR A 95 4.98 -3.13 -13.11
CA THR A 95 5.79 -2.65 -11.98
C THR A 95 5.59 -3.51 -10.74
N LEU A 96 6.68 -3.95 -10.12
CA LEU A 96 6.62 -4.66 -8.85
C LEU A 96 6.36 -3.66 -7.73
N ARG A 97 5.17 -3.72 -7.13
CA ARG A 97 4.81 -2.91 -5.98
C ARG A 97 5.02 -3.67 -4.68
N LEU A 98 5.69 -3.04 -3.74
CA LEU A 98 6.02 -3.63 -2.44
C LEU A 98 5.88 -2.61 -1.31
N SER A 99 5.75 -3.12 -0.09
CA SER A 99 5.77 -2.34 1.15
C SER A 99 6.94 -2.73 2.07
N GLU A 100 7.68 -3.78 1.74
CA GLU A 100 8.83 -4.24 2.51
C GLU A 100 9.84 -4.92 1.59
N LEU A 101 11.12 -4.70 1.84
CA LEU A 101 12.23 -5.37 1.19
C LEU A 101 13.38 -5.56 2.19
N GLN A 102 14.29 -6.48 1.86
CA GLN A 102 15.52 -6.71 2.62
C GLN A 102 16.72 -6.27 1.79
N ASN A 103 17.59 -5.46 2.37
CA ASN A 103 18.90 -5.17 1.82
C ASN A 103 19.86 -6.32 2.19
N LEU A 104 20.28 -7.10 1.20
CA LEU A 104 21.19 -8.24 1.38
C LEU A 104 22.64 -7.78 1.55
N SER A 105 23.00 -6.58 1.08
CA SER A 105 24.34 -6.00 1.29
C SER A 105 24.57 -5.61 2.77
N THR A 106 23.55 -5.06 3.43
CA THR A 106 23.67 -4.50 4.79
C THR A 106 22.93 -5.30 5.86
N GLY A 107 22.04 -6.20 5.47
CA GLY A 107 21.11 -6.91 6.36
C GLY A 107 19.91 -6.08 6.82
N ALA A 108 19.79 -4.82 6.39
CA ALA A 108 18.70 -3.94 6.80
C ALA A 108 17.35 -4.36 6.21
N ILE A 109 16.27 -4.13 6.96
CA ILE A 109 14.90 -4.27 6.48
C ILE A 109 14.35 -2.87 6.19
N VAL A 110 13.83 -2.66 4.99
CA VAL A 110 13.24 -1.39 4.55
C VAL A 110 11.74 -1.56 4.44
N ARG A 111 10.97 -0.64 5.04
CA ARG A 111 9.51 -0.73 5.17
C ARG A 111 8.81 0.57 4.85
N ALA A 112 7.72 0.48 4.12
CA ALA A 112 6.81 1.60 3.89
C ALA A 112 5.68 1.58 4.93
N LYS A 113 5.47 2.71 5.60
CA LYS A 113 4.41 2.88 6.60
C LYS A 113 3.15 3.47 5.97
N GLY A 114 2.02 2.79 6.15
CA GLY A 114 0.69 3.26 5.76
C GLY A 114 -0.17 3.74 6.94
N ILE A 115 -1.42 4.11 6.69
CA ILE A 115 -2.45 4.16 7.75
C ILE A 115 -2.85 2.73 8.07
N PRO A 116 -2.76 2.27 9.33
CA PRO A 116 -3.28 0.96 9.69
C PRO A 116 -4.77 0.94 9.43
N LYS A 117 -5.28 -0.07 8.72
CA LYS A 117 -6.74 -0.22 8.47
C LYS A 117 -7.56 -0.17 9.77
N ALA A 118 -6.99 -0.68 10.86
CA ALA A 118 -7.60 -0.61 12.19
C ALA A 118 -7.85 0.83 12.67
N VAL A 119 -6.89 1.74 12.47
CA VAL A 119 -7.04 3.16 12.85
C VAL A 119 -8.15 3.81 12.03
N LEU A 120 -8.23 3.51 10.73
CA LEU A 120 -9.32 3.99 9.88
C LEU A 120 -10.68 3.48 10.36
N ILE A 121 -10.79 2.18 10.66
CA ILE A 121 -12.02 1.56 11.16
C ILE A 121 -12.43 2.18 12.50
N VAL A 122 -11.50 2.31 13.44
CA VAL A 122 -11.77 2.94 14.75
C VAL A 122 -12.23 4.38 14.58
N GLY A 123 -11.60 5.15 13.71
CA GLY A 123 -12.02 6.53 13.39
C GLY A 123 -13.45 6.60 12.87
N ILE A 124 -13.82 5.70 11.93
CA ILE A 124 -15.18 5.62 11.38
C ILE A 124 -16.18 5.25 12.48
N VAL A 125 -15.87 4.26 13.31
CA VAL A 125 -16.76 3.82 14.40
C VAL A 125 -16.99 4.95 15.42
N LEU A 126 -15.93 5.67 15.82
CA LEU A 126 -16.04 6.81 16.72
C LEU A 126 -16.86 7.94 16.10
N PHE A 127 -16.66 8.24 14.82
CA PHE A 127 -17.44 9.26 14.12
C PHE A 127 -18.94 8.92 14.11
N VAL A 128 -19.30 7.68 13.78
CA VAL A 128 -20.69 7.22 13.80
C VAL A 128 -21.29 7.28 15.21
N ALA A 129 -20.53 6.89 16.23
CA ALA A 129 -20.97 6.95 17.62
C ALA A 129 -21.25 8.39 18.07
N VAL A 130 -20.39 9.35 17.69
CA VAL A 130 -20.60 10.78 18.00
C VAL A 130 -21.84 11.32 17.30
N VAL A 131 -22.04 11.01 16.01
CA VAL A 131 -23.24 11.42 15.28
C VAL A 131 -24.50 10.85 15.92
N ALA A 132 -24.50 9.55 16.25
CA ALA A 132 -25.63 8.91 16.93
C ALA A 132 -25.92 9.54 18.30
N TRP A 133 -24.88 9.87 19.07
CA TRP A 133 -25.00 10.56 20.35
C TRP A 133 -25.63 11.95 20.20
N ILE A 134 -25.19 12.74 19.21
CA ILE A 134 -25.75 14.06 18.92
C ILE A 134 -27.23 13.97 18.55
N VAL A 135 -27.59 13.02 17.68
CA VAL A 135 -28.99 12.79 17.29
C VAL A 135 -29.84 12.38 18.49
N PHE A 136 -29.33 11.50 19.34
CA PHE A 136 -30.03 11.07 20.55
C PHE A 136 -30.32 12.25 21.50
N ILE A 137 -29.33 13.10 21.76
CA ILE A 137 -29.52 14.32 22.57
C ILE A 137 -30.54 15.27 21.94
N ALA A 138 -30.48 15.49 20.64
CA ALA A 138 -31.43 16.34 19.94
C ALA A 138 -32.87 15.82 20.05
N VAL A 139 -33.08 14.52 19.92
CA VAL A 139 -34.39 13.87 20.09
C VAL A 139 -34.90 14.03 21.53
N LEU A 140 -34.04 13.82 22.53
CA LEU A 140 -34.42 14.03 23.93
C LEU A 140 -34.83 15.47 24.23
N ALA A 141 -34.12 16.46 23.67
CA ALA A 141 -34.45 17.87 23.83
C ALA A 141 -35.83 18.23 23.23
N ILE A 142 -36.18 17.64 22.08
CA ILE A 142 -37.49 17.83 21.45
C ILE A 142 -38.62 17.27 22.35
N ILE A 143 -38.44 16.06 22.89
CA ILE A 143 -39.45 15.41 23.74
C ILE A 143 -39.68 16.18 25.05
N GLN A 144 -38.63 16.75 25.64
CA GLN A 144 -38.71 17.49 26.89
C GLN A 144 -39.16 18.95 26.73
N SER A 145 -39.49 19.39 25.51
CA SER A 145 -39.97 20.75 25.28
C SER A 145 -41.31 20.97 26.01
N PRO A 146 -41.38 21.87 27.01
CA PRO A 146 -42.61 22.09 27.75
C PRO A 146 -43.65 22.74 26.84
N ALA A 147 -44.68 21.97 26.48
CA ALA A 147 -45.87 22.52 25.85
C ALA A 147 -46.69 23.29 26.90
N GLY A 148 -46.86 24.60 26.67
CA GLY A 148 -47.90 25.40 27.32
C GLY A 148 -47.40 26.42 28.33
N VAL A 149 -46.95 27.58 27.85
CA VAL A 149 -47.16 28.83 28.61
C VAL A 149 -48.66 29.10 28.57
N VAL A 150 -49.37 28.70 29.63
CA VAL A 150 -50.77 29.05 29.85
C VAL A 150 -50.82 30.55 30.14
N LEU A 151 -51.32 31.34 29.19
CA LEU A 151 -51.60 32.76 29.40
C LEU A 151 -52.65 32.91 30.53
N PRO A 152 -52.44 33.79 31.52
CA PRO A 152 -53.46 34.05 32.53
C PRO A 152 -54.71 34.65 31.87
N PRO A 153 -55.93 34.28 32.31
CA PRO A 153 -57.15 34.86 31.77
C PRO A 153 -57.18 36.36 32.07
N SER A 154 -57.40 37.17 31.03
CA SER A 154 -57.65 38.60 31.15
C SER A 154 -58.99 38.82 31.86
N VAL A 155 -58.92 39.19 33.14
CA VAL A 155 -60.07 39.64 33.92
C VAL A 155 -60.58 40.96 33.32
N ARG A 156 -61.84 40.98 32.90
CA ARG A 156 -62.60 42.21 32.60
C ARG A 156 -63.33 42.69 33.84
#